data_AF-A0A821SK89-F1
#
_entry.id   AF-A0A821SK89-F1
#
_cell.length_a   1.000
_cell.length_b   1.000
_cell.length_c   1.000
_cell.angle_alpha   90.00
_cell.angle_beta   90.00
_cell.angle_gamma   90.00
#
_symmetry.space_group_name_H-M   'P 1'
#
loop_
_entity.id
_entity.type
_entity.pdbx_description
1 polymer ?
#
loop_
_entity_poly.entity_id
_entity_poly.type
_entity_poly.pdbx_seq_one_letter_code
_entity_poly.pdbx_strand_id
1 'polypeptide(L)'
;MVENQCDARPVKAYIMSDLLKKLDLEATNDVMKLAIAVIGFYVGSFYMEYVDTEYSLWLTWFLTPVIVTFLLPAVIIILIYLSSIIFYLYRLYRLRVVTEVQNDWKDAARVAVCALWDAHGWLWHGYEIRGVENIPAGPFLVICYHGALPIDMYYFTARMLLFQRRHLHTVADRFLFKIPGWSQLLEGLCVIPGTVATCAGVLRSGNPLAISPGGVYEAQFGDHYYRLHWKSRTGFAKVALEANVPIIPMFTQNVREAFRTVGWLRGICLRIYAATRIPLAPVYGGFPVKLITHLGKPIYPDPSLTPEQLQQKVATAIEDLVEEHQRVPGSILHALIERVYEMPKKRPKKPYTNGTCKKDTAKKQDVSDKCDSDRCVNDKCDNDKVKVS
;
A
#
# COMPACT_ATOMS: atom_id res chain seq x y z
N MET A 1 9.23 -71.49 19.99
CA MET A 1 8.55 -72.10 18.82
C MET A 1 7.16 -71.49 18.75
N VAL A 2 6.69 -70.75 17.76
CA VAL A 2 7.17 -70.25 16.46
C VAL A 2 6.32 -68.98 16.19
N GLU A 3 6.91 -68.02 15.46
CA GLU A 3 6.33 -66.76 14.98
C GLU A 3 4.99 -66.89 14.24
N ASN A 4 4.22 -65.80 14.20
CA ASN A 4 3.76 -65.24 12.93
C ASN A 4 3.37 -63.75 13.08
N GLN A 5 4.02 -62.92 12.26
CA GLN A 5 3.75 -61.51 11.99
C GLN A 5 2.39 -61.30 11.30
N CYS A 6 1.77 -60.12 11.47
CA CYS A 6 1.53 -59.18 10.37
C CYS A 6 0.74 -57.92 10.81
N ASP A 7 1.46 -56.80 10.72
CA ASP A 7 1.07 -55.48 10.20
C ASP A 7 -0.13 -54.69 10.77
N ALA A 8 0.26 -53.64 11.49
CA ALA A 8 -0.49 -52.41 11.66
C ALA A 8 -0.77 -51.73 10.30
N ARG A 9 -1.99 -51.23 10.10
CA ARG A 9 -2.30 -50.19 9.12
C ARG A 9 -3.07 -49.04 9.77
N PRO A 10 -2.74 -47.77 9.44
CA PRO A 10 -3.38 -46.58 10.00
C PRO A 10 -4.67 -46.24 9.26
N VAL A 11 -5.77 -46.04 9.98
CA VAL A 11 -7.05 -45.56 9.43
C VAL A 11 -6.95 -44.06 9.13
N LYS A 12 -6.37 -43.74 7.98
CA LYS A 12 -6.31 -42.40 7.40
C LYS A 12 -7.25 -42.37 6.18
N ALA A 13 -8.56 -42.44 6.39
CA ALA A 13 -9.54 -42.39 5.29
C ALA A 13 -10.99 -42.00 5.67
N TYR A 14 -11.26 -41.42 6.85
CA TYR A 14 -12.66 -41.29 7.33
C TYR A 14 -13.35 -39.94 7.11
N ILE A 15 -12.81 -39.01 6.30
CA ILE A 15 -13.52 -37.71 6.06
C ILE A 15 -13.72 -37.42 4.56
N MET A 16 -13.07 -38.14 3.65
CA MET A 16 -13.36 -38.02 2.21
C MET A 16 -14.56 -38.89 1.78
N SER A 17 -14.88 -39.97 2.51
CA SER A 17 -15.98 -40.88 2.14
C SER A 17 -17.37 -40.33 2.47
N ASP A 18 -17.49 -39.47 3.47
CA ASP A 18 -18.78 -38.95 3.93
C ASP A 18 -19.27 -37.76 3.09
N LEU A 19 -18.32 -37.03 2.50
CA LEU A 19 -18.60 -35.92 1.58
C LEU A 19 -18.89 -36.43 0.16
N LEU A 20 -18.28 -37.55 -0.24
CA LEU A 20 -18.64 -38.27 -1.47
C LEU A 20 -19.98 -39.01 -1.36
N LYS A 21 -20.40 -39.44 -0.16
CA LYS A 21 -21.75 -39.99 0.08
C LYS A 21 -22.87 -38.96 0.07
N LYS A 22 -22.60 -37.68 0.38
CA LYS A 22 -23.61 -36.61 0.26
C LYS A 22 -23.77 -36.06 -1.16
N LEU A 23 -22.83 -36.40 -2.03
CA LEU A 23 -22.93 -36.26 -3.48
C LEU A 23 -23.42 -37.56 -4.14
N ASP A 24 -24.08 -38.43 -3.37
CA ASP A 24 -24.97 -39.44 -3.91
C ASP A 24 -26.20 -38.73 -4.46
N LEU A 25 -26.02 -38.11 -5.64
CA LEU A 25 -27.02 -38.20 -6.67
C LEU A 25 -27.27 -39.70 -6.83
N GLU A 26 -28.23 -40.24 -6.06
CA GLU A 26 -28.73 -41.61 -6.18
C GLU A 26 -29.28 -41.77 -7.61
N ALA A 27 -28.34 -42.02 -8.52
CA ALA A 27 -28.56 -42.54 -9.84
C ALA A 27 -28.78 -44.04 -9.69
N THR A 28 -29.90 -44.40 -9.06
CA THR A 28 -30.40 -45.78 -8.93
C THR A 28 -30.79 -46.39 -10.28
N ASN A 29 -30.66 -45.63 -11.37
CA ASN A 29 -30.91 -46.10 -12.72
C ASN A 29 -29.58 -46.48 -13.37
N ASP A 30 -29.35 -47.77 -13.62
CA ASP A 30 -28.15 -48.28 -14.31
C ASP A 30 -27.91 -47.59 -15.66
N VAL A 31 -28.99 -47.12 -16.29
CA VAL A 31 -28.98 -46.30 -17.50
C VAL A 31 -28.22 -44.97 -17.29
N MET A 32 -28.36 -44.33 -16.13
CA MET A 32 -27.72 -43.05 -15.84
C MET A 32 -26.23 -43.23 -15.52
N LYS A 33 -25.85 -44.33 -14.87
CA LYS A 33 -24.42 -44.71 -14.70
C LYS A 33 -23.76 -45.01 -16.04
N LEU A 34 -24.45 -45.75 -16.90
CA LEU A 34 -23.99 -46.04 -18.26
C LEU A 34 -23.88 -44.74 -19.08
N ALA A 35 -24.85 -43.84 -19.00
CA ALA A 35 -24.82 -42.55 -19.67
C ALA A 35 -23.64 -41.68 -19.20
N ILE A 36 -23.38 -41.59 -17.90
CA ILE A 36 -22.23 -40.85 -17.35
C ILE A 36 -20.91 -41.48 -17.81
N ALA A 37 -20.79 -42.81 -17.82
CA ALA A 37 -19.59 -43.50 -18.27
C ALA A 37 -19.35 -43.30 -19.78
N VAL A 38 -20.40 -43.38 -20.59
CA VAL A 38 -20.33 -43.14 -22.04
C VAL A 38 -19.99 -41.68 -22.34
N ILE A 39 -20.66 -40.72 -21.69
CA ILE A 39 -20.36 -39.30 -21.82
C ILE A 39 -18.92 -39.02 -21.38
N GLY A 40 -18.47 -39.55 -20.23
CA GLY A 40 -17.11 -39.41 -19.74
C GLY A 40 -16.07 -40.00 -20.71
N PHE A 41 -16.36 -41.14 -21.33
CA PHE A 41 -15.49 -41.77 -22.33
C PHE A 41 -15.40 -40.95 -23.62
N TYR A 42 -16.52 -40.44 -24.13
CA TYR A 42 -16.53 -39.58 -25.33
C TYR A 42 -15.90 -38.21 -25.06
N VAL A 43 -16.13 -37.62 -23.89
CA VAL A 43 -15.46 -36.38 -23.46
C VAL A 43 -13.97 -36.61 -23.29
N GLY A 44 -13.55 -37.70 -22.65
CA GLY A 44 -12.14 -38.07 -22.49
C GLY A 44 -11.45 -38.35 -23.83
N SER A 45 -12.12 -39.06 -24.74
CA SER A 45 -11.61 -39.31 -26.10
C SER A 45 -11.53 -38.01 -26.91
N PHE A 46 -12.55 -37.16 -26.83
CA PHE A 46 -12.53 -35.82 -27.45
C PHE A 46 -11.38 -34.96 -26.91
N TYR A 47 -11.13 -34.98 -25.59
CA TYR A 47 -9.98 -34.29 -25.00
C TYR A 47 -8.65 -34.85 -25.52
N MET A 48 -8.48 -36.18 -25.59
CA MET A 48 -7.23 -36.78 -26.09
C MET A 48 -7.02 -36.56 -27.61
N GLU A 49 -8.10 -36.46 -28.39
CA GLU A 49 -8.05 -36.31 -29.86
C GLU A 49 -7.96 -34.85 -30.32
N TYR A 50 -8.58 -33.90 -29.61
CA TYR A 50 -8.63 -32.49 -30.03
C TYR A 50 -7.83 -31.54 -29.13
N VAL A 51 -7.54 -31.93 -27.89
CA VAL A 51 -6.73 -31.13 -26.96
C VAL A 51 -5.39 -31.82 -26.84
N ASP A 52 -4.41 -31.36 -27.64
CA ASP A 52 -3.02 -31.78 -27.46
C ASP A 52 -2.62 -31.46 -26.02
N THR A 53 -2.52 -32.52 -25.21
CA THR A 53 -2.31 -32.43 -23.77
C THR A 53 -0.92 -31.90 -23.47
N GLU A 54 0.08 -32.21 -24.29
CA GLU A 54 1.43 -31.67 -24.19
C GLU A 54 1.45 -30.18 -24.52
N TYR A 55 0.78 -29.78 -25.61
CA TYR A 55 0.63 -28.37 -25.97
C TYR A 55 -0.13 -27.59 -24.89
N SER A 56 -1.18 -28.18 -24.32
CA SER A 56 -2.00 -27.54 -23.28
C SER A 56 -1.26 -27.42 -21.95
N LEU A 57 -0.48 -28.44 -21.56
CA LEU A 57 0.42 -28.39 -20.40
C LEU A 57 1.51 -27.34 -20.59
N TRP A 58 2.14 -27.31 -21.76
CA TRP A 58 3.14 -26.31 -22.12
C TRP A 58 2.56 -24.90 -22.09
N LEU A 59 1.39 -24.69 -22.70
CA LEU A 59 0.69 -23.41 -22.73
C LEU A 59 0.30 -22.96 -21.33
N THR A 60 -0.18 -23.87 -20.48
CA THR A 60 -0.50 -23.57 -19.08
C THR A 60 0.76 -23.15 -18.33
N TRP A 61 1.88 -23.88 -18.46
CA TRP A 61 3.16 -23.51 -17.85
C TRP A 61 3.65 -22.14 -18.32
N PHE A 62 3.55 -21.87 -19.62
CA PHE A 62 3.93 -20.58 -20.22
C PHE A 62 3.07 -19.43 -19.68
N LEU A 63 1.76 -19.64 -19.52
CA LEU A 63 0.83 -18.62 -19.03
C LEU A 63 0.77 -18.53 -17.50
N THR A 64 1.27 -19.53 -16.76
CA THR A 64 1.21 -19.58 -15.29
C THR A 64 1.74 -18.32 -14.63
N PRO A 65 2.91 -17.76 -15.00
CA PRO A 65 3.40 -16.51 -14.42
C PRO A 65 2.41 -15.35 -14.58
N VAL A 66 1.77 -15.24 -15.75
CA VAL A 66 0.75 -14.22 -16.01
C VAL A 66 -0.47 -14.47 -15.13
N ILE A 67 -0.98 -15.70 -15.09
CA ILE A 67 -2.14 -16.08 -14.27
C ILE A 67 -1.88 -15.75 -12.79
N VAL A 68 -0.72 -16.12 -12.26
CA VAL A 68 -0.33 -15.84 -10.87
C VAL A 68 -0.38 -14.34 -10.58
N THR A 69 0.07 -13.47 -11.49
CA THR A 69 0.04 -12.02 -11.25
C THR A 69 -1.38 -11.44 -11.10
N PHE A 70 -2.40 -12.10 -11.67
CA PHE A 70 -3.81 -11.72 -11.49
C PHE A 70 -4.47 -12.43 -10.32
N LEU A 71 -3.93 -13.55 -9.85
CA LEU A 71 -4.44 -14.28 -8.68
C LEU A 71 -3.95 -13.68 -7.35
N LEU A 72 -2.73 -13.14 -7.30
CA LEU A 72 -2.16 -12.58 -6.07
C LEU A 72 -3.00 -11.44 -5.44
N PRO A 73 -3.62 -10.51 -6.20
CA PRO A 73 -4.60 -9.57 -5.63
C PRO A 73 -5.77 -10.24 -4.89
N ALA A 74 -6.17 -11.46 -5.25
CA ALA A 74 -7.21 -12.20 -4.54
C ALA A 74 -6.80 -12.57 -3.11
N VAL A 75 -5.50 -12.73 -2.83
CA VAL A 75 -4.99 -12.95 -1.47
C VAL A 75 -5.35 -11.77 -0.56
N ILE A 76 -5.25 -10.53 -1.06
CA ILE A 76 -5.64 -9.33 -0.30
C ILE A 76 -7.15 -9.35 0.00
N ILE A 77 -7.97 -9.78 -0.95
CA ILE A 77 -9.42 -9.93 -0.74
C ILE A 77 -9.69 -10.99 0.34
N ILE A 78 -9.01 -12.14 0.29
CA ILE A 78 -9.11 -13.19 1.31
C ILE A 78 -8.74 -12.64 2.69
N LEU A 79 -7.66 -11.86 2.81
CA LEU A 79 -7.25 -11.24 4.08
C LEU A 79 -8.29 -10.25 4.62
N ILE A 80 -8.95 -9.48 3.75
CA ILE A 80 -10.05 -8.58 4.15
C ILE A 80 -11.26 -9.36 4.67
N TYR A 81 -11.65 -10.44 4.00
CA TYR A 81 -12.74 -11.30 4.47
C TYR A 81 -12.37 -12.03 5.76
N LEU A 82 -11.13 -12.51 5.90
CA LEU A 82 -10.63 -13.08 7.15
C LEU A 82 -10.69 -12.05 8.29
N SER A 83 -10.30 -10.80 8.03
CA SER A 83 -10.42 -9.71 9.00
C SER A 83 -11.87 -9.47 9.41
N SER A 84 -12.80 -9.51 8.45
CA SER A 84 -14.23 -9.39 8.71
C SER A 84 -14.77 -10.54 9.56
N ILE A 85 -14.33 -11.77 9.29
CA ILE A 85 -14.66 -12.96 10.06
C ILE A 85 -14.13 -12.83 11.49
N ILE A 86 -12.90 -12.34 11.69
CA ILE A 86 -12.35 -12.08 13.03
C ILE A 86 -13.27 -11.15 13.82
N PHE A 87 -13.66 -10.00 13.25
CA PHE A 87 -14.60 -9.08 13.92
C PHE A 87 -15.94 -9.75 14.23
N TYR A 88 -16.46 -10.56 13.32
CA TYR A 88 -17.71 -11.28 13.53
C TYR A 88 -17.61 -12.34 14.65
N LEU A 89 -16.51 -13.11 14.69
CA LEU A 89 -16.27 -14.11 15.72
C LEU A 89 -16.13 -13.47 17.09
N TYR A 90 -15.37 -12.38 17.23
CA TYR A 90 -15.27 -11.64 18.49
C TYR A 90 -16.62 -11.05 18.91
N ARG A 91 -17.42 -10.57 17.95
CA ARG A 91 -18.80 -10.12 18.19
C ARG A 91 -19.73 -11.26 18.63
N LEU A 92 -19.56 -12.49 18.15
CA LEU A 92 -20.36 -13.62 18.62
C LEU A 92 -19.85 -14.14 19.97
N TYR A 93 -18.55 -14.15 20.18
CA TYR A 93 -17.92 -14.59 21.42
C TYR A 93 -18.38 -13.75 22.62
N ARG A 94 -18.45 -12.41 22.47
CA ARG A 94 -19.04 -11.52 23.50
C ARG A 94 -20.50 -11.87 23.84
N LEU A 95 -21.28 -12.41 22.90
CA LEU A 95 -22.68 -12.75 23.15
C LEU A 95 -22.81 -14.08 23.92
N ARG A 96 -21.77 -14.91 23.95
CA ARG A 96 -21.84 -16.28 24.45
C ARG A 96 -21.12 -16.50 25.78
N VAL A 97 -20.00 -15.80 26.07
CA VAL A 97 -19.07 -16.27 27.11
C VAL A 97 -18.89 -15.34 28.31
N VAL A 98 -19.04 -14.00 28.21
CA VAL A 98 -18.76 -13.13 29.37
C VAL A 98 -19.62 -11.85 29.38
N THR A 99 -20.54 -11.75 30.34
CA THR A 99 -21.36 -10.55 30.61
C THR A 99 -20.56 -9.37 31.18
N GLU A 100 -19.35 -9.60 31.69
CA GLU A 100 -18.45 -8.59 32.30
C GLU A 100 -17.40 -7.99 31.34
N VAL A 101 -17.13 -8.60 30.17
CA VAL A 101 -16.20 -8.05 29.16
C VAL A 101 -17.02 -7.22 28.15
N GLN A 102 -17.62 -6.13 28.63
CA GLN A 102 -18.56 -5.36 27.81
C GLN A 102 -17.88 -4.42 26.79
N ASN A 103 -16.64 -3.97 27.04
CA ASN A 103 -16.09 -2.83 26.29
C ASN A 103 -14.93 -3.17 25.33
N ASP A 104 -14.16 -4.23 25.56
CA ASP A 104 -12.83 -4.37 24.94
C ASP A 104 -12.79 -5.30 23.69
N TRP A 105 -13.90 -5.94 23.33
CA TRP A 105 -13.90 -6.94 22.24
C TRP A 105 -13.53 -6.35 20.87
N LYS A 106 -13.93 -5.10 20.61
CA LYS A 106 -13.58 -4.39 19.36
C LYS A 106 -12.08 -4.14 19.31
N ASP A 107 -11.50 -3.78 20.43
CA ASP A 107 -10.08 -3.47 20.55
C ASP A 107 -9.25 -4.76 20.44
N ALA A 108 -9.67 -5.85 21.07
CA ALA A 108 -9.06 -7.17 20.89
C ALA A 108 -9.13 -7.67 19.43
N ALA A 109 -10.30 -7.55 18.79
CA ALA A 109 -10.45 -7.88 17.38
C ALA A 109 -9.56 -6.98 16.49
N ARG A 110 -9.45 -5.70 16.82
CA ARG A 110 -8.60 -4.74 16.11
C ARG A 110 -7.13 -5.11 16.24
N VAL A 111 -6.65 -5.44 17.44
CA VAL A 111 -5.28 -5.90 17.67
C VAL A 111 -4.99 -7.16 16.86
N ALA A 112 -5.90 -8.15 16.85
CA ALA A 112 -5.74 -9.37 16.05
C ALA A 112 -5.67 -9.09 14.54
N VAL A 113 -6.56 -8.23 14.02
CA VAL A 113 -6.56 -7.83 12.61
C VAL A 113 -5.29 -7.04 12.27
N CYS A 114 -4.88 -6.08 13.10
CA CYS A 114 -3.65 -5.33 12.89
C CYS A 114 -2.41 -6.23 12.93
N ALA A 115 -2.36 -7.21 13.83
CA ALA A 115 -1.27 -8.19 13.87
C ALA A 115 -1.19 -9.02 12.57
N LEU A 116 -2.34 -9.43 12.02
CA LEU A 116 -2.42 -10.12 10.73
C LEU A 116 -1.86 -9.26 9.58
N TRP A 117 -2.28 -7.99 9.50
CA TRP A 117 -1.82 -7.08 8.44
C TRP A 117 -0.34 -6.70 8.61
N ASP A 118 0.14 -6.45 9.83
CA ASP A 118 1.56 -6.17 10.08
C ASP A 118 2.44 -7.38 9.75
N ALA A 119 2.01 -8.60 10.11
CA ALA A 119 2.71 -9.82 9.74
C ALA A 119 2.78 -10.00 8.22
N HIS A 120 1.68 -9.78 7.50
CA HIS A 120 1.68 -9.82 6.04
C HIS A 120 2.62 -8.77 5.44
N GLY A 121 2.53 -7.51 5.91
CA GLY A 121 3.41 -6.42 5.47
C GLY A 121 4.89 -6.72 5.72
N TRP A 122 5.22 -7.25 6.90
CA TRP A 122 6.58 -7.62 7.27
C TRP A 122 7.12 -8.79 6.44
N LEU A 123 6.38 -9.89 6.34
CA LEU A 123 6.83 -11.09 5.62
C LEU A 123 6.90 -10.84 4.11
N TRP A 124 5.81 -10.37 3.51
CA TRP A 124 5.71 -10.26 2.06
C TRP A 124 6.49 -9.06 1.52
N HIS A 125 6.31 -7.89 2.13
CA HIS A 125 6.86 -6.64 1.64
C HIS A 125 8.08 -6.13 2.41
N GLY A 126 8.47 -6.76 3.52
CA GLY A 126 9.48 -6.18 4.41
C GLY A 126 9.08 -4.78 4.86
N TYR A 127 7.81 -4.55 5.16
CA TYR A 127 7.24 -3.22 5.36
C TYR A 127 7.95 -2.44 6.47
N GLU A 128 8.23 -1.16 6.21
CA GLU A 128 8.87 -0.24 7.15
C GLU A 128 8.23 1.16 7.11
N ILE A 129 8.39 1.90 8.20
CA ILE A 129 7.97 3.30 8.29
C ILE A 129 9.20 4.14 8.67
N ARG A 130 9.51 5.17 7.88
CA ARG A 130 10.53 6.18 8.15
C ARG A 130 9.85 7.53 8.42
N GLY A 131 10.39 8.33 9.34
CA GLY A 131 9.81 9.62 9.72
C GLY A 131 8.74 9.54 10.81
N VAL A 132 8.72 8.48 11.63
CA VAL A 132 7.76 8.31 12.74
C VAL A 132 7.89 9.46 13.76
N GLU A 133 9.07 10.01 13.90
CA GLU A 133 9.37 11.20 14.71
C GLU A 133 8.62 12.47 14.26
N ASN A 134 8.11 12.52 13.03
CA ASN A 134 7.30 13.63 12.53
C ASN A 134 5.84 13.57 13.03
N ILE A 135 5.43 12.48 13.69
CA ILE A 135 4.07 12.31 14.19
C ILE A 135 3.89 13.14 15.47
N PRO A 136 2.95 14.09 15.49
CA PRO A 136 2.69 14.90 16.67
C PRO A 136 1.93 14.12 17.74
N ALA A 137 2.06 14.55 19.00
CA ALA A 137 1.36 13.94 20.13
C ALA A 137 -0.19 14.09 20.03
N GLY A 138 -0.64 15.24 19.51
CA GLY A 138 -2.06 15.59 19.33
C GLY A 138 -2.72 14.95 18.10
N PRO A 139 -3.96 15.33 17.77
CA PRO A 139 -4.60 14.91 16.52
C PRO A 139 -3.81 15.42 15.30
N PHE A 140 -3.81 14.63 14.23
CA PHE A 140 -3.15 14.98 12.97
C PHE A 140 -3.88 14.36 11.79
N LEU A 141 -3.67 14.97 10.63
CA LEU A 141 -4.23 14.52 9.36
C LEU A 141 -3.13 13.97 8.46
N VAL A 142 -3.15 12.68 8.17
CA VAL A 142 -2.26 12.07 7.18
C VAL A 142 -2.84 12.25 5.79
N ILE A 143 -2.05 12.82 4.88
CA ILE A 143 -2.42 12.94 3.47
C ILE A 143 -1.48 12.08 2.66
N CYS A 144 -2.04 11.08 1.98
CA CYS A 144 -1.24 10.06 1.31
C CYS A 144 -1.53 9.95 -0.19
N TYR A 145 -0.48 9.57 -0.92
CA TYR A 145 -0.59 9.08 -2.29
C TYR A 145 -1.41 7.78 -2.33
N HIS A 146 -2.39 7.67 -3.23
CA HIS A 146 -3.18 6.44 -3.38
C HIS A 146 -2.50 5.46 -4.36
N GLY A 147 -2.11 4.26 -3.91
CA GLY A 147 -1.65 3.15 -4.76
C GLY A 147 -2.78 2.48 -5.56
N ALA A 148 -2.50 1.47 -6.38
CA ALA A 148 -3.57 0.76 -7.11
C ALA A 148 -4.52 0.01 -6.15
N LEU A 149 -3.93 -0.65 -5.15
CA LEU A 149 -4.60 -1.10 -3.93
C LEU A 149 -3.92 -0.42 -2.74
N PRO A 150 -4.67 0.16 -1.78
CA PRO A 150 -4.10 0.91 -0.66
C PRO A 150 -3.64 -0.02 0.47
N ILE A 151 -2.85 -1.06 0.15
CA ILE A 151 -2.37 -2.03 1.15
C ILE A 151 -1.46 -1.39 2.19
N ASP A 152 -0.74 -0.35 1.78
CA ASP A 152 0.14 0.44 2.61
C ASP A 152 -0.62 1.15 3.72
N MET A 153 -1.86 1.57 3.47
CA MET A 153 -2.74 2.10 4.52
C MET A 153 -3.11 1.05 5.57
N TYR A 154 -3.30 -0.21 5.19
CA TYR A 154 -3.56 -1.28 6.17
C TYR A 154 -2.34 -1.52 7.06
N TYR A 155 -1.14 -1.59 6.46
CA TYR A 155 0.10 -1.78 7.21
C TYR A 155 0.41 -0.57 8.10
N PHE A 156 0.24 0.65 7.57
CA PHE A 156 0.44 1.88 8.32
C PHE A 156 -0.51 1.95 9.52
N THR A 157 -1.81 1.71 9.31
CA THR A 157 -2.82 1.69 10.38
C THR A 157 -2.49 0.63 11.43
N ALA A 158 -2.07 -0.57 11.00
CA ALA A 158 -1.66 -1.63 11.91
C ALA A 158 -0.47 -1.22 12.78
N ARG A 159 0.57 -0.64 12.19
CA ARG A 159 1.75 -0.19 12.94
C ARG A 159 1.47 0.99 13.86
N MET A 160 0.63 1.93 13.43
CA MET A 160 0.18 3.02 14.28
C MET A 160 -0.53 2.50 15.53
N LEU A 161 -1.39 1.48 15.39
CA LEU A 161 -2.06 0.89 16.54
C LEU A 161 -1.11 0.06 17.42
N LEU A 162 -0.32 -0.84 16.83
CA LEU A 162 0.48 -1.81 17.58
C LEU A 162 1.69 -1.17 18.28
N PHE A 163 2.40 -0.28 17.58
CA PHE A 163 3.68 0.27 18.07
C PHE A 163 3.54 1.68 18.62
N GLN A 164 2.71 2.53 17.99
CA GLN A 164 2.53 3.92 18.45
C GLN A 164 1.33 4.08 19.40
N ARG A 165 0.51 3.03 19.58
CA ARG A 165 -0.73 3.09 20.38
C ARG A 165 -1.68 4.20 19.93
N ARG A 166 -1.68 4.51 18.62
CA ARG A 166 -2.54 5.51 17.99
C ARG A 166 -3.55 4.83 17.08
N HIS A 167 -4.84 5.04 17.35
CA HIS A 167 -5.90 4.51 16.51
C HIS A 167 -6.22 5.49 15.36
N LEU A 168 -5.78 5.11 14.16
CA LEU A 168 -5.95 5.93 12.95
C LEU A 168 -7.33 5.70 12.32
N HIS A 169 -8.11 6.77 12.18
CA HIS A 169 -9.33 6.74 11.38
C HIS A 169 -8.97 6.88 9.89
N THR A 170 -9.75 6.27 9.01
CA THR A 170 -9.51 6.36 7.56
C THR A 170 -10.78 6.71 6.81
N VAL A 171 -10.64 7.43 5.69
CA VAL A 171 -11.77 7.75 4.81
C VAL A 171 -11.80 6.80 3.64
N ALA A 172 -12.95 6.16 3.41
CA ALA A 172 -13.18 5.28 2.28
C ALA A 172 -14.34 5.76 1.40
N ASP A 173 -14.35 5.30 0.15
CA ASP A 173 -15.46 5.53 -0.74
C ASP A 173 -16.72 4.80 -0.26
N ARG A 174 -17.88 5.42 -0.47
CA ARG A 174 -19.19 4.93 -0.04
C ARG A 174 -19.53 3.55 -0.59
N PHE A 175 -18.97 3.16 -1.74
CA PHE A 175 -19.25 1.84 -2.31
C PHE A 175 -18.72 0.69 -1.43
N LEU A 176 -17.63 0.90 -0.66
CA LEU A 176 -17.08 -0.14 0.22
C LEU A 176 -18.08 -0.55 1.31
N PHE A 177 -18.90 0.38 1.79
CA PHE A 177 -19.94 0.13 2.80
C PHE A 177 -21.12 -0.69 2.26
N LYS A 178 -21.20 -0.88 0.95
CA LYS A 178 -22.21 -1.72 0.30
C LYS A 178 -21.73 -3.15 0.05
N ILE A 179 -20.44 -3.44 0.32
CA ILE A 179 -19.88 -4.79 0.12
C ILE A 179 -20.37 -5.70 1.25
N PRO A 180 -21.01 -6.84 0.93
CA PRO A 180 -21.48 -7.78 1.94
C PRO A 180 -20.34 -8.28 2.85
N GLY A 181 -20.60 -8.27 4.16
CA GLY A 181 -19.65 -8.72 5.19
C GLY A 181 -18.65 -7.67 5.68
N TRP A 182 -18.49 -6.54 4.98
CA TRP A 182 -17.45 -5.56 5.32
C TRP A 182 -17.86 -4.56 6.42
N SER A 183 -19.16 -4.44 6.72
CA SER A 183 -19.66 -3.42 7.66
C SER A 183 -19.00 -3.48 9.05
N GLN A 184 -18.85 -4.68 9.62
CA GLN A 184 -18.24 -4.87 10.93
C GLN A 184 -16.74 -4.56 10.93
N LEU A 185 -16.04 -4.90 9.83
CA LEU A 185 -14.63 -4.57 9.67
C LEU A 185 -14.43 -3.06 9.57
N LEU A 186 -15.20 -2.39 8.71
CA LEU A 186 -15.11 -0.95 8.49
C LEU A 186 -15.43 -0.18 9.79
N GLU A 187 -16.46 -0.59 10.52
CA GLU A 187 -16.79 -0.02 11.83
C GLU A 187 -15.67 -0.27 12.86
N GLY A 188 -15.15 -1.51 12.93
CA GLY A 188 -14.12 -1.90 13.88
C GLY A 188 -12.76 -1.23 13.67
N LEU A 189 -12.44 -0.89 12.41
CA LEU A 189 -11.24 -0.17 11.99
C LEU A 189 -11.45 1.34 11.83
N CYS A 190 -12.59 1.88 12.29
CA CYS A 190 -12.89 3.31 12.23
C CYS A 190 -12.79 3.91 10.80
N VAL A 191 -13.26 3.16 9.81
CA VAL A 191 -13.34 3.60 8.42
C VAL A 191 -14.67 4.35 8.22
N ILE A 192 -14.61 5.58 7.71
CA ILE A 192 -15.79 6.44 7.54
C ILE A 192 -15.99 6.88 6.08
N PRO A 193 -17.23 7.13 5.62
CA PRO A 193 -17.52 7.64 4.27
C PRO A 193 -17.19 9.14 4.07
N GLY A 194 -16.58 9.78 5.07
CA GLY A 194 -15.93 11.10 5.10
C GLY A 194 -16.61 12.27 4.36
N THR A 195 -17.39 13.09 5.07
CA THR A 195 -17.65 14.50 4.72
C THR A 195 -16.68 15.42 5.46
N VAL A 196 -16.50 16.67 5.00
CA VAL A 196 -15.63 17.65 5.67
C VAL A 196 -15.97 17.78 7.16
N ALA A 197 -17.25 17.98 7.49
CA ALA A 197 -17.72 18.11 8.86
C ALA A 197 -17.43 16.86 9.72
N THR A 198 -17.68 15.65 9.19
CA THR A 198 -17.40 14.41 9.93
C THR A 198 -15.91 14.21 10.17
N CYS A 199 -15.07 14.49 9.17
CA CYS A 199 -13.62 14.37 9.28
C CYS A 199 -13.05 15.39 10.28
N ALA A 200 -13.52 16.64 10.22
CA ALA A 200 -13.13 17.67 11.17
C ALA A 200 -13.59 17.34 12.60
N GLY A 201 -14.78 16.73 12.76
CA GLY A 201 -15.27 16.23 14.05
C GLY A 201 -14.39 15.14 14.65
N VAL A 202 -13.92 14.18 13.85
CA VAL A 202 -12.98 13.13 14.29
C VAL A 202 -11.69 13.75 14.83
N LEU A 203 -11.11 14.69 14.08
CA LEU A 203 -9.88 15.39 14.45
C LEU A 203 -10.05 16.24 15.72
N ARG A 204 -11.14 17.01 15.82
CA ARG A 204 -11.47 17.80 17.02
C ARG A 204 -11.69 16.94 18.27
N SER A 205 -12.12 15.70 18.08
CA SER A 205 -12.26 14.71 19.16
C SER A 205 -10.91 14.09 19.58
N GLY A 206 -9.78 14.59 19.06
CA GLY A 206 -8.44 14.15 19.42
C GLY A 206 -7.93 12.93 18.63
N ASN A 207 -8.68 12.44 17.65
CA ASN A 207 -8.32 11.24 16.90
C ASN A 207 -7.53 11.59 15.62
N PRO A 208 -6.46 10.85 15.27
CA PRO A 208 -5.80 11.01 13.99
C PRO A 208 -6.65 10.44 12.85
N LEU A 209 -6.52 11.05 11.66
CA LEU A 209 -7.29 10.70 10.46
C LEU A 209 -6.35 10.60 9.26
N ALA A 210 -6.61 9.68 8.33
CA ALA A 210 -5.92 9.59 7.04
C ALA A 210 -6.88 9.72 5.86
N ILE A 211 -6.44 10.47 4.84
CA ILE A 211 -7.18 10.71 3.61
C ILE A 211 -6.23 10.58 2.41
N SER A 212 -6.67 9.85 1.39
CA SER A 212 -6.04 9.84 0.07
C SER A 212 -6.84 10.73 -0.90
N PRO A 213 -6.40 11.97 -1.21
CA PRO A 213 -7.23 12.95 -1.93
C PRO A 213 -7.62 12.50 -3.34
N GLY A 214 -6.73 11.79 -4.03
CA GLY A 214 -6.99 11.24 -5.36
C GLY A 214 -8.01 10.09 -5.37
N GLY A 215 -8.20 9.43 -4.23
CA GLY A 215 -9.20 8.38 -4.02
C GLY A 215 -9.21 7.31 -5.11
N VAL A 216 -10.40 6.78 -5.40
CA VAL A 216 -10.62 5.70 -6.39
C VAL A 216 -10.15 6.08 -7.81
N TYR A 217 -10.14 7.37 -8.15
CA TYR A 217 -9.66 7.82 -9.46
C TYR A 217 -8.14 7.67 -9.56
N GLU A 218 -7.41 8.17 -8.56
CA GLU A 218 -5.96 7.99 -8.49
C GLU A 218 -5.61 6.51 -8.39
N ALA A 219 -6.34 5.73 -7.59
CA ALA A 219 -6.15 4.29 -7.49
C ALA A 219 -6.14 3.60 -8.86
N GLN A 220 -7.17 3.82 -9.68
CA GLN A 220 -7.33 3.14 -10.96
C GLN A 220 -6.45 3.68 -12.09
N PHE A 221 -6.16 4.98 -12.07
CA PHE A 221 -5.59 5.67 -13.24
C PHE A 221 -4.21 6.29 -13.00
N GLY A 222 -3.67 6.20 -11.78
CA GLY A 222 -2.26 6.49 -11.52
C GLY A 222 -1.35 5.43 -12.10
N ASP A 223 -0.14 5.83 -12.43
CA ASP A 223 0.86 4.98 -13.07
C ASP A 223 2.21 5.03 -12.33
N HIS A 224 3.20 4.41 -12.93
CA HIS A 224 4.55 4.29 -12.39
C HIS A 224 5.36 5.60 -12.47
N TYR A 225 4.75 6.71 -12.89
CA TYR A 225 5.33 8.05 -12.73
C TYR A 225 4.92 8.74 -11.43
N TYR A 226 4.04 8.13 -10.63
CA TYR A 226 3.65 8.63 -9.31
C TYR A 226 3.08 10.07 -9.31
N ARG A 227 2.50 10.50 -10.44
CA ARG A 227 1.83 11.80 -10.53
C ARG A 227 0.58 11.83 -9.65
N LEU A 228 0.38 12.93 -8.94
CA LEU A 228 -0.82 13.13 -8.14
C LEU A 228 -2.03 13.41 -9.04
N HIS A 229 -3.12 12.71 -8.80
CA HIS A 229 -4.36 12.82 -9.57
C HIS A 229 -5.50 13.43 -8.75
N TRP A 230 -5.21 14.53 -8.05
CA TRP A 230 -6.14 15.19 -7.13
C TRP A 230 -7.17 16.08 -7.83
N LYS A 231 -6.86 16.58 -9.04
CA LYS A 231 -7.70 17.55 -9.77
C LYS A 231 -8.03 18.76 -8.86
N SER A 232 -9.26 19.24 -8.88
CA SER A 232 -9.76 20.33 -8.03
C SER A 232 -10.22 19.87 -6.62
N ARG A 233 -9.82 18.68 -6.15
CA ARG A 233 -10.25 18.19 -4.83
C ARG A 233 -9.46 18.88 -3.71
N THR A 234 -10.14 19.75 -2.97
CA THR A 234 -9.59 20.49 -1.81
C THR A 234 -10.25 20.09 -0.48
N GLY A 235 -11.04 19.01 -0.45
CA GLY A 235 -11.80 18.60 0.73
C GLY A 235 -10.94 18.36 1.98
N PHE A 236 -9.77 17.72 1.83
CA PHE A 236 -8.86 17.50 2.94
C PHE A 236 -8.24 18.80 3.48
N ALA A 237 -8.00 19.78 2.61
CA ALA A 237 -7.47 21.08 3.01
C ALA A 237 -8.52 21.84 3.83
N LYS A 238 -9.80 21.77 3.45
CA LYS A 238 -10.92 22.30 4.25
C LYS A 238 -11.00 21.64 5.63
N VAL A 239 -10.86 20.31 5.68
CA VAL A 239 -10.81 19.56 6.95
C VAL A 239 -9.67 20.04 7.84
N ALA A 240 -8.46 20.19 7.29
CA ALA A 240 -7.30 20.63 8.05
C ALA A 240 -7.44 22.06 8.59
N LEU A 241 -7.95 22.99 7.77
CA LEU A 241 -8.22 24.37 8.17
C LEU A 241 -9.32 24.45 9.25
N GLU A 242 -10.41 23.69 9.09
CA GLU A 242 -11.53 23.69 10.04
C GLU A 242 -11.19 23.03 11.38
N ALA A 243 -10.37 21.97 11.37
CA ALA A 243 -9.92 21.29 12.58
C ALA A 243 -8.66 21.93 13.20
N ASN A 244 -7.96 22.78 12.45
CA ASN A 244 -6.68 23.40 12.81
C ASN A 244 -5.65 22.39 13.34
N VAL A 245 -5.45 21.28 12.60
CA VAL A 245 -4.52 20.20 12.96
C VAL A 245 -3.35 20.10 11.97
N PRO A 246 -2.16 19.66 12.41
CA PRO A 246 -1.04 19.42 11.51
C PRO A 246 -1.35 18.35 10.47
N ILE A 247 -0.89 18.59 9.25
CA ILE A 247 -0.93 17.63 8.13
C ILE A 247 0.41 16.91 8.04
N ILE A 248 0.39 15.58 7.97
CA ILE A 248 1.57 14.74 7.70
C ILE A 248 1.49 14.24 6.25
N PRO A 249 2.33 14.75 5.34
CA PRO A 249 2.48 14.18 4.00
C PRO A 249 3.02 12.75 4.09
N MET A 250 2.42 11.83 3.33
CA MET A 250 2.81 10.42 3.35
C MET A 250 2.96 9.88 1.93
N PHE A 251 4.06 9.19 1.69
CA PHE A 251 4.33 8.47 0.45
C PHE A 251 4.88 7.08 0.75
N THR A 252 4.40 6.05 0.05
CA THR A 252 4.92 4.69 0.18
C THR A 252 5.70 4.31 -1.08
N GLN A 253 7.01 4.08 -0.93
CA GLN A 253 7.89 3.61 -1.99
C GLN A 253 7.39 2.28 -2.57
N ASN A 254 7.48 2.13 -3.90
CA ASN A 254 7.09 0.93 -4.66
C ASN A 254 5.62 0.51 -4.55
N VAL A 255 4.71 1.34 -4.03
CA VAL A 255 3.28 0.97 -3.92
C VAL A 255 2.63 0.70 -5.29
N ARG A 256 3.11 1.35 -6.36
CA ARG A 256 2.70 1.07 -7.75
C ARG A 256 3.46 -0.09 -8.39
N GLU A 257 4.54 -0.57 -7.78
CA GLU A 257 5.23 -1.77 -8.23
C GLU A 257 4.69 -3.01 -7.52
N ALA A 258 4.12 -2.87 -6.32
CA ALA A 258 3.37 -3.94 -5.65
C ALA A 258 2.10 -4.29 -6.43
N PHE A 259 1.34 -3.29 -6.87
CA PHE A 259 0.10 -3.46 -7.62
C PHE A 259 -0.05 -2.41 -8.73
N ARG A 260 -0.50 -2.85 -9.91
CA ARG A 260 -0.75 -2.02 -11.08
C ARG A 260 -2.12 -2.30 -11.68
N THR A 261 -2.63 -1.32 -12.41
CA THR A 261 -3.84 -1.49 -13.23
C THR A 261 -3.46 -1.81 -14.68
N VAL A 262 -4.31 -2.57 -15.35
CA VAL A 262 -4.10 -2.97 -16.75
C VAL A 262 -4.19 -1.75 -17.68
N GLY A 263 -3.07 -1.40 -18.31
CA GLY A 263 -2.95 -0.15 -19.09
C GLY A 263 -3.72 -0.13 -20.40
N TRP A 264 -3.80 -1.25 -21.13
CA TRP A 264 -4.45 -1.28 -22.45
C TRP A 264 -5.99 -1.12 -22.39
N LEU A 265 -6.61 -1.37 -21.24
CA LEU A 265 -8.05 -1.14 -21.00
C LEU A 265 -8.36 0.24 -20.43
N ARG A 266 -7.34 1.06 -20.17
CA ARG A 266 -7.48 2.35 -19.46
C ARG A 266 -8.55 3.25 -20.05
N GLY A 267 -8.62 3.37 -21.38
CA GLY A 267 -9.61 4.21 -22.06
C GLY A 267 -11.06 3.75 -21.84
N ILE A 268 -11.30 2.44 -21.95
CA ILE A 268 -12.63 1.84 -21.73
C ILE A 268 -13.03 1.97 -20.25
N CYS A 269 -12.14 1.56 -19.34
CA CYS A 269 -12.38 1.66 -17.89
C CYS A 269 -12.62 3.11 -17.45
N LEU A 270 -11.92 4.08 -18.04
CA LEU A 270 -12.12 5.50 -17.75
C LEU A 270 -13.50 5.98 -18.19
N ARG A 271 -13.98 5.58 -19.38
CA ARG A 271 -15.33 5.90 -19.86
C ARG A 271 -16.40 5.34 -18.93
N ILE A 272 -16.27 4.06 -18.56
CA ILE A 272 -17.22 3.40 -17.65
C ILE A 272 -17.18 4.07 -16.27
N TYR A 273 -16.00 4.34 -15.72
CA TYR A 273 -15.86 5.01 -14.42
C TYR A 273 -16.42 6.43 -14.45
N ALA A 274 -16.22 7.19 -15.53
CA ALA A 274 -16.80 8.52 -15.66
C ALA A 274 -18.34 8.49 -15.64
N ALA A 275 -18.95 7.48 -16.27
CA ALA A 275 -20.40 7.30 -16.34
C ALA A 275 -21.01 6.73 -15.04
N THR A 276 -20.38 5.73 -14.44
CA THR A 276 -20.99 4.90 -13.37
C THR A 276 -20.37 5.10 -11.99
N ARG A 277 -19.15 5.66 -11.92
CA ARG A 277 -18.30 5.71 -10.72
C ARG A 277 -17.94 4.34 -10.13
N ILE A 278 -18.15 3.25 -10.87
CA ILE A 278 -17.76 1.90 -10.45
C ILE A 278 -16.30 1.63 -10.83
N PRO A 279 -15.44 1.19 -9.90
CA PRO A 279 -14.04 0.89 -10.19
C PRO A 279 -13.88 -0.49 -10.85
N LEU A 280 -13.75 -0.52 -12.17
CA LEU A 280 -13.64 -1.74 -12.97
C LEU A 280 -12.26 -1.93 -13.61
N ALA A 281 -11.27 -1.09 -13.31
CA ALA A 281 -9.92 -1.29 -13.82
C ALA A 281 -9.31 -2.57 -13.24
N PRO A 282 -8.96 -3.59 -14.05
CA PRO A 282 -8.37 -4.81 -13.53
C PRO A 282 -7.01 -4.52 -12.90
N VAL A 283 -6.79 -5.07 -11.71
CA VAL A 283 -5.52 -4.97 -10.97
C VAL A 283 -4.75 -6.27 -11.11
N TYR A 284 -3.45 -6.16 -11.35
CA TYR A 284 -2.48 -7.25 -11.26
C TYR A 284 -1.34 -6.83 -10.33
N GLY A 285 -0.60 -7.81 -9.83
CA GLY A 285 0.55 -7.58 -8.97
C GLY A 285 0.51 -8.49 -7.76
N GLY A 286 0.58 -7.91 -6.57
CA GLY A 286 0.91 -8.64 -5.34
C GLY A 286 2.37 -9.08 -5.32
N PHE A 287 3.23 -8.36 -6.04
CA PHE A 287 4.65 -8.66 -6.06
C PHE A 287 5.29 -8.42 -4.68
N PRO A 288 6.20 -9.28 -4.22
CA PRO A 288 6.87 -9.15 -2.93
C PRO A 288 7.98 -8.08 -2.98
N VAL A 289 7.61 -6.85 -3.32
CA VAL A 289 8.52 -5.69 -3.37
C VAL A 289 8.69 -5.07 -1.99
N LYS A 290 9.83 -4.40 -1.77
CA LYS A 290 10.05 -3.62 -0.55
C LYS A 290 9.07 -2.45 -0.51
N LEU A 291 8.31 -2.31 0.58
CA LEU A 291 7.47 -1.13 0.84
C LEU A 291 8.01 -0.35 2.03
N ILE A 292 8.33 0.92 1.81
CA ILE A 292 8.76 1.85 2.86
C ILE A 292 7.82 3.06 2.82
N THR A 293 7.08 3.27 3.90
CA THR A 293 6.27 4.48 4.07
C THR A 293 7.14 5.58 4.65
N HIS A 294 7.22 6.70 3.93
CA HIS A 294 7.93 7.90 4.31
C HIS A 294 6.94 8.96 4.80
N LEU A 295 7.12 9.40 6.05
CA LEU A 295 6.36 10.48 6.65
C LEU A 295 7.15 11.79 6.54
N GLY A 296 6.60 12.76 5.84
CA GLY A 296 7.16 14.09 5.70
C GLY A 296 7.03 14.93 6.97
N LYS A 297 7.68 16.10 6.97
CA LYS A 297 7.56 17.07 8.06
C LYS A 297 6.12 17.57 8.21
N PRO A 298 5.65 17.85 9.44
CA PRO A 298 4.31 18.36 9.67
C PRO A 298 4.11 19.74 9.01
N ILE A 299 3.00 19.88 8.28
CA ILE A 299 2.54 21.14 7.71
C ILE A 299 1.40 21.65 8.58
N TYR A 300 1.65 22.73 9.30
CA TYR A 300 0.64 23.39 10.11
C TYR A 300 -0.26 24.26 9.22
N PRO A 301 -1.60 24.14 9.33
CA PRO A 301 -2.52 25.02 8.64
C PRO A 301 -2.30 26.47 9.05
N ASP A 302 -2.21 27.35 8.06
CA ASP A 302 -2.18 28.80 8.27
C ASP A 302 -3.59 29.33 7.92
N PRO A 303 -4.29 30.02 8.84
CA PRO A 303 -5.62 30.56 8.60
C PRO A 303 -5.71 31.52 7.40
N SER A 304 -4.59 32.09 6.96
CA SER A 304 -4.52 32.98 5.79
C SER A 304 -4.52 32.22 4.45
N LEU A 305 -4.22 30.92 4.45
CA LEU A 305 -4.16 30.13 3.22
C LEU A 305 -5.56 29.71 2.75
N THR A 306 -5.80 29.83 1.45
CA THR A 306 -6.99 29.21 0.85
C THR A 306 -6.85 27.69 0.84
N PRO A 307 -7.96 26.93 0.81
CA PRO A 307 -7.91 25.47 0.67
C PRO A 307 -7.11 25.01 -0.55
N GLU A 308 -7.14 25.77 -1.65
CA GLU A 308 -6.39 25.50 -2.88
C GLU A 308 -4.88 25.69 -2.69
N GLN A 309 -4.47 26.76 -2.01
CA GLN A 309 -3.06 27.00 -1.70
C GLN A 309 -2.50 25.94 -0.75
N LEU A 310 -3.27 25.57 0.29
CA LEU A 310 -2.89 24.50 1.19
C LEU A 310 -2.82 23.15 0.47
N GLN A 311 -3.77 22.88 -0.44
CA GLN A 311 -3.75 21.68 -1.27
C GLN A 311 -2.47 21.61 -2.11
N GLN A 312 -2.10 22.70 -2.78
CA GLN A 312 -0.86 22.76 -3.57
C GLN A 312 0.38 22.56 -2.70
N LYS A 313 0.44 23.20 -1.53
CA LYS A 313 1.57 23.06 -0.58
C LYS A 313 1.76 21.60 -0.14
N VAL A 314 0.67 20.90 0.16
CA VAL A 314 0.71 19.47 0.56
C VAL A 314 1.02 18.57 -0.64
N ALA A 315 0.50 18.89 -1.84
CA ALA A 315 0.83 18.17 -3.07
C ALA A 315 2.35 18.22 -3.34
N THR A 316 2.94 19.41 -3.31
CA THR A 316 4.38 19.61 -3.48
C THR A 316 5.18 18.82 -2.43
N ALA A 317 4.75 18.81 -1.17
CA ALA A 317 5.45 18.04 -0.14
C ALA A 317 5.42 16.51 -0.39
N ILE A 318 4.35 15.98 -0.99
CA ILE A 318 4.29 14.56 -1.38
C ILE A 318 5.12 14.30 -2.64
N GLU A 319 5.10 15.22 -3.60
CA GLU A 319 5.95 15.15 -4.79
C GLU A 319 7.45 15.17 -4.43
N ASP A 320 7.83 15.98 -3.44
CA ASP A 320 9.19 16.01 -2.88
C ASP A 320 9.56 14.64 -2.27
N LEU A 321 8.65 14.00 -1.52
CA LEU A 321 8.88 12.64 -0.99
C LEU A 321 9.03 11.59 -2.11
N VAL A 322 8.25 11.70 -3.19
CA VAL A 322 8.38 10.85 -4.38
C VAL A 322 9.74 11.09 -5.04
N GLU A 323 10.12 12.35 -5.26
CA GLU A 323 11.40 12.72 -5.86
C GLU A 323 12.58 12.29 -4.99
N GLU A 324 12.44 12.26 -3.67
CA GLU A 324 13.48 11.80 -2.77
C GLU A 324 13.60 10.27 -2.76
N HIS A 325 12.48 9.55 -2.62
CA HIS A 325 12.50 8.13 -2.26
C HIS A 325 12.18 7.15 -3.40
N GLN A 326 11.52 7.58 -4.48
CA GLN A 326 11.10 6.69 -5.56
C GLN A 326 11.94 6.85 -6.82
N ARG A 327 12.29 5.74 -7.51
CA ARG A 327 12.79 5.83 -8.89
C ARG A 327 11.63 5.99 -9.86
N VAL A 328 11.71 7.00 -10.72
CA VAL A 328 10.69 7.32 -11.72
C VAL A 328 11.34 7.31 -13.12
N PRO A 329 10.82 6.58 -14.11
CA PRO A 329 9.67 5.66 -14.03
C PRO A 329 9.92 4.46 -13.09
N GLY A 330 8.91 4.09 -12.32
CA GLY A 330 8.92 2.92 -11.43
C GLY A 330 9.00 1.61 -12.21
N SER A 331 9.73 0.64 -11.67
CA SER A 331 10.04 -0.63 -12.34
C SER A 331 9.89 -1.79 -11.36
N ILE A 332 9.03 -2.75 -11.71
CA ILE A 332 8.76 -3.93 -10.88
C ILE A 332 10.04 -4.72 -10.63
N LEU A 333 10.89 -4.90 -11.66
CA LEU A 333 12.17 -5.61 -11.52
C LEU A 333 13.09 -4.94 -10.49
N HIS A 334 13.25 -3.62 -10.60
CA HIS A 334 14.05 -2.88 -9.62
C HIS A 334 13.46 -2.97 -8.21
N ALA A 335 12.14 -2.84 -8.06
CA ALA A 335 11.46 -2.93 -6.77
C ALA A 335 11.56 -4.34 -6.14
N LEU A 336 11.62 -5.40 -6.96
CA LEU A 336 11.89 -6.77 -6.51
C LEU A 336 13.34 -6.92 -6.03
N ILE A 337 14.31 -6.33 -6.73
CA ILE A 337 15.71 -6.31 -6.28
C ILE A 337 15.83 -5.55 -4.95
N GLU A 338 15.11 -4.44 -4.80
CA GLU A 338 15.07 -3.67 -3.54
C GLU A 338 14.52 -4.44 -2.35
N ARG A 339 13.80 -5.54 -2.58
CA ARG A 339 13.33 -6.44 -1.50
C ARG A 339 14.48 -7.05 -0.71
N VAL A 340 15.59 -7.32 -1.38
CA VAL A 340 16.76 -8.01 -0.82
C VAL A 340 18.01 -7.12 -0.75
N TYR A 341 18.09 -6.09 -1.58
CA TYR A 341 19.26 -5.22 -1.68
C TYR A 341 18.86 -3.76 -1.90
N GLU A 342 19.16 -2.88 -0.93
CA GLU A 342 18.87 -1.44 -1.05
C GLU A 342 19.78 -0.82 -2.12
N MET A 343 19.19 -0.55 -3.28
CA MET A 343 19.95 0.04 -4.38
C MET A 343 20.17 1.54 -4.14
N PRO A 344 21.39 2.07 -4.29
CA PRO A 344 21.63 3.50 -4.19
C PRO A 344 20.88 4.26 -5.30
N LYS A 345 20.20 5.34 -4.93
CA LYS A 345 19.54 6.22 -5.90
C LYS A 345 20.55 7.24 -6.43
N LYS A 346 20.74 7.29 -7.76
CA LYS A 346 21.48 8.39 -8.40
C LYS A 346 20.63 9.65 -8.26
N ARG A 347 21.01 10.56 -7.36
CA ARG A 347 20.37 11.88 -7.27
C ARG A 347 20.59 12.62 -8.60
N PRO A 348 19.58 13.27 -9.17
CA PRO A 348 19.82 14.16 -10.30
C PRO A 348 20.86 15.20 -9.87
N LYS A 349 21.86 15.45 -10.73
CA LYS A 349 22.82 16.53 -10.50
C LYS A 349 21.99 17.82 -10.44
N LYS A 350 21.96 18.50 -9.30
CA LYS A 350 21.39 19.85 -9.23
C LYS A 350 22.05 20.67 -10.35
N PRO A 351 21.29 21.38 -11.20
CA PRO A 351 21.89 22.25 -12.18
C PRO A 351 22.80 23.23 -11.44
N TYR A 352 24.05 23.33 -11.89
CA TYR A 352 24.97 24.35 -11.44
C TYR A 352 24.28 25.68 -11.73
N THR A 353 23.80 26.37 -10.69
CA THR A 353 23.44 27.77 -10.84
C THR A 353 24.77 28.48 -11.05
N ASN A 354 25.10 28.80 -12.30
CA ASN A 354 26.14 29.77 -12.59
C ASN A 354 25.72 31.04 -11.86
N GLY A 355 26.40 31.33 -10.74
CA GLY A 355 26.23 32.58 -10.03
C GLY A 355 26.44 33.69 -11.05
N THR A 356 25.37 34.39 -11.39
CA THR A 356 25.47 35.67 -12.07
C THR A 356 26.15 36.61 -11.10
N CYS A 357 27.48 36.74 -11.24
CA CYS A 357 28.21 37.87 -10.70
C CYS A 357 27.53 39.13 -11.21
N LYS A 358 26.78 39.81 -10.34
CA LYS A 358 26.43 41.21 -10.55
C LYS A 358 27.76 41.95 -10.70
N LYS A 359 28.03 42.45 -11.90
CA LYS A 359 29.08 43.45 -12.10
C LYS A 359 28.60 44.72 -11.40
N ASP A 360 29.07 44.91 -10.17
CA ASP A 360 29.03 46.21 -9.54
C ASP A 360 29.85 47.18 -10.40
N THR A 361 29.18 48.20 -10.89
CA THR A 361 29.76 49.36 -11.57
C THR A 361 30.65 50.12 -10.60
N ALA A 362 31.91 49.71 -10.51
CA ALA A 362 32.98 50.51 -9.91
C ALA A 362 33.80 51.14 -11.04
N LYS A 363 33.62 52.46 -11.21
CA LYS A 363 34.53 53.34 -11.96
C LYS A 363 35.97 53.06 -11.53
N LYS A 364 36.87 52.81 -12.48
CA LYS A 364 38.31 53.05 -12.30
C LYS A 364 38.80 53.94 -13.43
N GLN A 365 39.25 55.12 -13.00
CA GLN A 365 40.12 56.02 -13.75
C GLN A 365 41.42 55.30 -14.12
N ASP A 366 41.92 55.67 -15.29
CA ASP A 366 43.29 55.47 -15.75
C ASP A 366 44.32 55.78 -14.66
N VAL A 367 45.34 54.93 -14.51
CA VAL A 367 46.76 55.33 -14.49
C VAL A 367 47.59 54.09 -14.86
N SER A 368 48.51 54.32 -15.79
CA SER A 368 49.51 53.40 -16.33
C SER A 368 50.69 53.14 -15.38
N ASP A 369 51.45 52.11 -15.73
CA ASP A 369 52.90 51.96 -15.58
C ASP A 369 53.50 51.07 -14.47
N LYS A 370 54.36 50.19 -15.01
CA LYS A 370 55.59 49.58 -14.49
C LYS A 370 55.51 48.26 -13.71
N CYS A 371 55.95 47.22 -14.45
CA CYS A 371 56.76 46.12 -13.94
C CYS A 371 57.96 46.64 -13.15
N ASP A 372 58.27 46.01 -12.01
CA ASP A 372 59.65 45.78 -11.62
C ASP A 372 59.77 44.55 -10.70
N SER A 373 60.92 43.91 -10.82
CA SER A 373 61.33 42.62 -10.29
C SER A 373 61.77 42.64 -8.81
N ASP A 374 62.02 41.43 -8.30
CA ASP A 374 62.89 41.08 -7.18
C ASP A 374 62.39 41.30 -5.74
N ARG A 375 62.17 40.21 -5.01
CA ARG A 375 63.18 39.65 -4.06
C ARG A 375 62.62 38.45 -3.27
N CYS A 376 63.48 37.45 -3.16
CA CYS A 376 63.43 36.37 -2.17
C CYS A 376 63.46 36.93 -0.74
N VAL A 377 62.92 36.17 0.23
CA VAL A 377 63.67 35.58 1.36
C VAL A 377 62.69 34.84 2.29
N ASN A 378 63.14 33.64 2.70
CA ASN A 378 62.54 32.75 3.69
C ASN A 378 62.24 33.44 5.02
N ASP A 379 61.22 32.98 5.74
CA ASP A 379 61.42 32.65 7.15
C ASP A 379 60.48 31.53 7.62
N LYS A 380 61.11 30.52 8.25
CA LYS A 380 60.50 29.48 9.07
C LYS A 380 60.37 30.03 10.49
N CYS A 381 59.29 29.67 11.19
CA CYS A 381 59.29 29.15 12.58
C CYS A 381 57.81 28.87 12.94
N ASP A 382 57.37 27.63 12.97
CA ASP A 382 57.51 26.60 14.02
C ASP A 382 56.40 26.67 15.09
N ASN A 383 56.04 25.47 15.51
CA ASN A 383 54.90 25.07 16.32
C ASN A 383 54.85 25.72 17.70
N ASP A 384 53.63 25.82 18.25
CA ASP A 384 53.42 25.46 19.66
C ASP A 384 52.03 24.85 19.90
N LYS A 385 52.06 23.57 20.27
CA LYS A 385 51.03 22.88 21.07
C LYS A 385 51.55 22.87 22.51
N VAL A 386 50.67 23.13 23.49
CA VAL A 386 50.49 22.43 24.79
C VAL A 386 49.55 23.33 25.64
N LYS A 387 48.29 22.98 25.95
CA LYS A 387 47.70 21.97 26.86
C LYS A 387 47.58 22.45 28.33
N VAL A 388 46.39 22.18 28.88
CA VAL A 388 45.99 21.95 30.29
C VAL A 388 45.49 23.14 31.11
N SER A 389 44.17 23.15 31.33
CA SER A 389 43.54 22.97 32.65
C SER A 389 42.21 22.25 32.48
#